data_AF-A0A671NY55-F1
#
_entry.id   AF-A0A671NY55-F1
#
_cell.length_a   1.000
_cell.length_b   1.000
_cell.length_c   1.000
_cell.angle_alpha   90.00
_cell.angle_beta   90.00
_cell.angle_gamma   90.00
#
_symmetry.space_group_name_H-M   'P 1'
#
loop_
_entity.id
_entity.type
_entity.pdbx_description
1 polymer ?
#
loop_
_entity_poly.entity_id
_entity_poly.type
_entity_poly.pdbx_seq_one_letter_code
_entity_poly.pdbx_strand_id
1 'polypeptide(L)'
;EITKSKPIEFQKLVAGTCEIVILDRDSSQPRRTIARQTARCACRKGQIAGSTRASPACVDVHIVRSRQWCEMMPCLDDEGCDLLVNRTGWTCAQPGGRVKTTTVSVTKQNNLGLRLACQKGWCHEKYLTGSQ
;
A
#
# COMPACT_ATOMS: atom_id res chain seq x y z
N GLU A 1 14.08 -7.01 -24.66
CA GLU A 1 12.88 -6.18 -24.92
C GLU A 1 12.68 -5.25 -23.75
N ILE A 2 12.76 -3.94 -23.99
CA ILE A 2 12.64 -2.92 -22.94
C ILE A 2 11.16 -2.80 -22.59
N THR A 3 10.80 -3.16 -21.36
CA THR A 3 9.44 -3.03 -20.83
C THR A 3 8.96 -1.60 -20.98
N LYS A 4 7.90 -1.41 -21.77
CA LYS A 4 7.22 -0.13 -21.98
C LYS A 4 6.71 0.40 -20.63
N SER A 5 7.50 1.21 -19.95
CA SER A 5 6.98 2.14 -18.94
C SER A 5 6.12 3.15 -19.68
N LYS A 6 4.79 2.97 -19.63
CA LYS A 6 3.85 3.98 -20.11
C LYS A 6 4.27 5.35 -19.53
N PRO A 7 4.33 6.42 -20.34
CA PRO A 7 4.59 7.75 -19.81
C PRO A 7 3.62 8.01 -18.65
N ILE A 8 4.11 8.54 -17.52
CA ILE A 8 3.24 9.01 -16.44
C ILE A 8 2.50 10.23 -17.00
N GLU A 9 1.39 9.99 -17.67
CA GLU A 9 0.50 11.04 -18.10
C GLU A 9 0.06 11.78 -16.82
N PHE A 10 0.24 13.09 -16.78
CA PHE A 10 -0.17 13.94 -15.67
C PHE A 10 -1.70 14.10 -15.63
N GLN A 11 -2.43 13.02 -15.90
CA GLN A 11 -3.86 12.97 -15.73
C GLN A 11 -4.21 13.32 -14.29
N LYS A 12 -5.13 14.25 -14.14
CA LYS A 12 -5.63 14.71 -12.86
C LYS A 12 -6.62 13.67 -12.34
N LEU A 13 -6.28 13.04 -11.22
CA LEU A 13 -7.17 12.09 -10.55
C LEU A 13 -8.42 12.79 -10.02
N VAL A 14 -9.53 12.07 -10.02
CA VAL A 14 -10.78 12.52 -9.38
C VAL A 14 -10.59 12.55 -7.86
N ALA A 15 -11.17 13.56 -7.20
CA ALA A 15 -11.04 13.69 -5.74
C ALA A 15 -11.71 12.51 -5.02
N GLY A 16 -10.90 11.76 -4.27
CA GLY A 16 -11.26 10.55 -3.54
C GLY A 16 -10.73 9.26 -4.17
N THR A 17 -10.03 9.31 -5.31
CA THR A 17 -9.56 8.12 -6.01
C THR A 17 -8.06 7.87 -5.84
N CYS A 18 -7.68 6.60 -5.92
CA CYS A 18 -6.31 6.14 -6.02
C CYS A 18 -6.14 5.25 -7.25
N GLU A 19 -4.99 5.34 -7.90
CA GLU A 19 -4.64 4.55 -9.07
C GLU A 19 -3.24 3.95 -8.89
N ILE A 20 -3.09 2.66 -9.21
CA ILE A 20 -1.80 1.99 -9.20
C ILE A 20 -1.04 2.38 -10.47
N VAL A 21 0.11 3.01 -10.32
CA VAL A 21 0.96 3.46 -11.44
C VAL A 21 2.15 2.54 -11.70
N ILE A 22 2.65 1.85 -10.66
CA ILE A 22 3.75 0.90 -10.79
C ILE A 22 3.40 -0.32 -9.96
N LEU A 23 3.59 -1.50 -10.54
CA LEU A 23 3.48 -2.78 -9.86
C LEU A 23 4.75 -3.58 -10.14
N ASP A 24 5.50 -3.86 -9.09
CA ASP A 24 6.72 -4.65 -9.14
C ASP A 24 6.55 -5.90 -8.26
N ARG A 25 7.00 -7.04 -8.77
CA ARG A 25 6.89 -8.33 -8.10
C ARG A 25 8.24 -9.03 -8.18
N ASP A 26 8.81 -9.30 -7.02
CA ASP A 26 10.04 -10.05 -6.88
C ASP A 26 9.74 -11.42 -6.26
N SER A 27 9.90 -12.47 -7.06
CA SER A 27 9.78 -13.88 -6.68
C SER A 27 11.13 -14.59 -6.62
N SER A 28 12.24 -13.84 -6.58
CA SER A 28 13.60 -14.40 -6.49
C SER A 28 13.79 -15.24 -5.22
N GLN A 29 13.04 -14.95 -4.17
CA GLN A 29 13.03 -15.74 -2.94
C GLN A 29 11.95 -16.83 -3.02
N PRO A 30 12.29 -18.13 -3.04
CA PRO A 30 11.32 -19.21 -3.25
C PRO A 30 10.29 -19.33 -2.11
N ARG A 31 10.61 -18.81 -0.92
CA ARG A 31 9.70 -18.78 0.26
C ARG A 31 8.99 -17.45 0.46
N ARG A 32 9.23 -16.45 -0.39
CA ARG A 32 8.68 -15.11 -0.19
C ARG A 32 8.53 -14.35 -1.51
N THR A 33 7.32 -13.89 -1.79
CA THR A 33 7.11 -12.94 -2.87
C THR A 33 7.05 -11.52 -2.31
N ILE A 34 7.87 -10.62 -2.84
CA ILE A 34 7.80 -9.20 -2.48
C ILE A 34 6.98 -8.50 -3.57
N ALA A 35 5.97 -7.73 -3.19
CA ALA A 35 5.13 -7.00 -4.14
C ALA A 35 5.13 -5.51 -3.81
N ARG A 36 5.83 -4.71 -4.60
CA ARG A 36 5.86 -3.26 -4.45
C ARG A 36 4.77 -2.65 -5.33
N GLN A 37 3.90 -1.82 -4.75
CA GLN A 37 2.90 -1.09 -5.53
C GLN A 37 3.10 0.41 -5.30
N THR A 38 3.30 1.17 -6.38
CA THR A 38 3.25 2.62 -6.30
C THR A 38 1.89 3.06 -6.78
N ALA A 39 1.19 3.84 -5.96
CA ALA A 39 -0.10 4.39 -6.30
C ALA A 39 -0.08 5.91 -6.20
N ARG A 40 -0.83 6.58 -7.09
CA ARG A 40 -1.15 8.00 -6.98
C ARG A 40 -2.54 8.12 -6.37
N CYS A 41 -2.71 8.99 -5.40
CA CYS A 41 -4.00 9.23 -4.73
C CYS A 41 -4.33 10.72 -4.70
N ALA A 42 -5.60 11.06 -4.91
CA ALA A 42 -6.12 12.42 -4.76
C ALA A 42 -7.14 12.48 -3.62
N CYS A 43 -6.68 12.40 -2.38
CA CYS A 43 -7.57 12.34 -1.21
C CYS A 43 -8.16 13.71 -0.84
N ARG A 44 -9.38 13.68 -0.28
CA ARG A 44 -10.09 14.88 0.19
C ARG A 44 -9.49 15.38 1.51
N LYS A 45 -9.87 16.60 1.92
CA LYS A 45 -9.49 17.13 3.24
C LYS A 45 -9.97 16.18 4.34
N GLY A 46 -9.07 15.84 5.26
CA GLY A 46 -9.34 14.86 6.33
C GLY A 46 -9.03 13.41 5.95
N GLN A 47 -8.70 13.14 4.69
CA GLN A 47 -8.29 11.82 4.21
C GLN A 47 -6.80 11.78 3.86
N ILE A 48 -6.25 10.57 3.86
CA ILE A 48 -4.89 10.25 3.43
C ILE A 48 -4.90 8.94 2.65
N ALA A 49 -3.88 8.71 1.83
CA ALA A 49 -3.71 7.42 1.16
C ALA A 49 -3.52 6.31 2.20
N GLY A 50 -4.22 5.19 1.99
CA GLY A 50 -4.17 3.97 2.77
C GLY A 50 -4.55 2.77 1.90
N SER A 51 -5.02 1.71 2.52
CA SER A 51 -5.41 0.47 1.83
C SER A 51 -6.78 0.00 2.30
N THR A 52 -7.64 -0.36 1.36
CA THR A 52 -8.94 -1.00 1.61
C THR A 52 -9.13 -2.14 0.62
N ARG A 53 -9.55 -3.32 1.08
CA ARG A 53 -9.73 -4.53 0.26
C ARG A 53 -8.56 -4.82 -0.67
N ALA A 54 -7.39 -4.95 -0.06
CA ALA A 54 -6.11 -5.19 -0.73
C ALA A 54 -5.74 -4.18 -1.84
N SER A 55 -6.36 -3.00 -1.88
CA SER A 55 -6.16 -1.98 -2.92
C SER A 55 -5.90 -0.60 -2.32
N PRO A 56 -5.14 0.28 -3.01
CA PRO A 56 -4.96 1.67 -2.57
C PRO A 56 -6.29 2.43 -2.48
N ALA A 57 -6.50 3.18 -1.40
CA ALA A 57 -7.72 3.95 -1.17
C ALA A 57 -7.44 5.22 -0.35
N CYS A 58 -8.40 6.16 -0.35
CA CYS A 58 -8.37 7.30 0.55
C CYS A 58 -9.14 6.97 1.83
N VAL A 59 -8.44 7.00 2.97
CA VAL A 59 -8.95 6.61 4.29
C VAL A 59 -8.87 7.78 5.26
N ASP A 60 -9.55 7.69 6.39
CA ASP A 60 -9.49 8.73 7.41
C ASP A 60 -8.06 8.89 7.98
N VAL A 61 -7.60 10.13 8.12
CA VAL A 61 -6.29 10.46 8.67
C VAL A 61 -6.07 9.91 10.08
N HIS A 62 -7.12 9.77 10.88
CA HIS A 62 -7.06 9.27 12.26
C HIS A 62 -6.61 7.81 12.31
N ILE A 63 -7.09 6.97 11.37
CA ILE A 63 -6.70 5.55 11.28
C ILE A 63 -5.19 5.42 11.11
N VAL A 64 -4.61 6.22 10.20
CA VAL A 64 -3.18 6.21 9.92
C VAL A 64 -2.35 6.78 11.07
N ARG A 65 -2.81 7.88 11.68
CA ARG A 65 -2.10 8.52 12.80
C ARG A 65 -2.10 7.68 14.07
N SER A 66 -3.23 7.03 14.35
CA SER A 66 -3.38 6.12 15.50
C SER A 66 -2.80 4.73 15.22
N ARG A 67 -2.38 4.45 13.97
CA ARG A 67 -1.85 3.16 13.52
C ARG A 67 -2.84 2.01 13.69
N GLN A 68 -4.14 2.31 13.56
CA GLN A 68 -5.23 1.33 13.66
C GLN A 68 -5.50 0.70 12.28
N TRP A 69 -4.48 0.08 11.70
CA TRP A 69 -4.51 -0.36 10.30
C TRP A 69 -5.69 -1.25 9.91
N CYS A 70 -6.24 -2.03 10.83
CA CYS A 70 -7.39 -2.88 10.53
C CYS A 70 -8.71 -2.12 10.42
N GLU A 71 -8.82 -0.90 10.97
CA GLU A 71 -10.02 -0.05 10.84
C GLU A 71 -10.26 0.41 9.40
N MET A 72 -9.22 0.47 8.56
CA MET A 72 -9.38 0.76 7.12
C MET A 72 -9.80 -0.45 6.27
N MET A 73 -10.03 -1.62 6.90
CA MET A 73 -10.37 -2.89 6.26
C MET A 73 -9.41 -3.22 5.09
N PRO A 74 -8.11 -3.42 5.37
CA PRO A 74 -7.10 -3.53 4.31
C PRO A 74 -7.04 -4.91 3.66
N CYS A 75 -7.64 -5.92 4.29
CA CYS A 75 -7.68 -7.31 3.83
C CYS A 75 -8.93 -7.58 2.96
N LEU A 76 -8.95 -8.71 2.27
CA LEU A 76 -10.15 -9.20 1.60
C LEU A 76 -11.17 -9.75 2.61
N ASP A 77 -12.41 -9.97 2.18
CA ASP A 77 -13.50 -10.40 3.08
C ASP A 77 -13.27 -11.81 3.65
N ASP A 78 -12.46 -12.63 2.97
CA ASP A 78 -12.05 -13.97 3.39
C ASP A 78 -10.78 -13.98 4.27
N GLU A 79 -10.21 -12.81 4.59
CA GLU A 79 -8.96 -12.68 5.33
C GLU A 79 -9.16 -12.08 6.72
N GLY A 80 -8.50 -12.64 7.74
CA GLY A 80 -8.37 -12.01 9.06
C GLY A 80 -7.33 -10.89 9.05
N CYS A 81 -7.65 -9.73 9.63
CA CYS A 81 -6.71 -8.61 9.80
C CYS A 81 -6.14 -8.56 11.22
N ASP A 82 -4.82 -8.55 11.35
CA ASP A 82 -4.13 -8.33 12.62
C ASP A 82 -3.09 -7.22 12.51
N LEU A 83 -2.90 -6.45 13.58
CA LEU A 83 -1.85 -5.45 13.66
C LEU A 83 -0.50 -6.12 13.95
N LEU A 84 0.57 -5.67 13.30
CA LEU A 84 1.92 -6.04 13.71
C LEU A 84 2.20 -5.55 15.13
N VAL A 85 2.99 -6.33 15.89
CA VAL A 85 3.31 -6.04 17.31
C VAL A 85 3.90 -4.64 17.50
N ASN A 86 4.75 -4.19 16.56
CA ASN A 86 5.37 -2.86 16.58
C ASN A 86 4.47 -1.74 16.01
N ARG A 87 3.23 -2.08 15.62
CA ARG A 87 2.25 -1.22 14.96
C ARG A 87 2.76 -0.54 13.68
N THR A 88 3.80 -1.08 13.04
CA THR A 88 4.33 -0.53 11.78
C THR A 88 3.54 -1.01 10.56
N GLY A 89 2.53 -1.84 10.75
CA GLY A 89 1.71 -2.39 9.68
C GLY A 89 0.74 -3.45 10.16
N TRP A 90 0.26 -4.28 9.23
CA TRP A 90 -0.75 -5.30 9.47
C TRP A 90 -0.46 -6.59 8.72
N THR A 91 -1.17 -7.64 9.08
CA THR A 91 -1.21 -8.92 8.37
C THR A 91 -2.62 -9.22 7.90
N CYS A 92 -2.73 -9.87 6.73
CA CYS A 92 -3.95 -10.47 6.23
C CYS A 92 -3.74 -11.98 6.14
N ALA A 93 -4.45 -12.74 6.95
CA ALA A 93 -4.32 -14.20 7.05
C ALA A 93 -5.49 -14.89 6.35
N GLN A 94 -5.18 -15.78 5.41
CA GLN A 94 -6.19 -16.60 4.72
C GLN A 94 -6.46 -17.91 5.49
N PRO A 95 -7.70 -18.42 5.43
CA PRO A 95 -8.03 -19.80 5.81
C PRO A 95 -7.16 -20.75 4.96
N GLY A 96 -6.16 -21.39 5.57
CA GLY A 96 -5.13 -22.17 4.86
C GLY A 96 -3.69 -21.77 5.18
N GLY A 97 -3.47 -20.82 6.10
CA GLY A 97 -2.15 -20.56 6.69
C GLY A 97 -1.26 -19.58 5.92
N ARG A 98 -1.75 -19.05 4.79
CA ARG A 98 -1.04 -18.01 4.05
C ARG A 98 -1.24 -16.65 4.70
N VAL A 99 -0.14 -15.99 5.09
CA VAL A 99 -0.17 -14.68 5.77
C VAL A 99 0.55 -13.61 4.95
N LYS A 100 -0.20 -12.61 4.47
CA LYS A 100 0.35 -11.45 3.78
C LYS A 100 0.69 -10.37 4.79
N THR A 101 1.93 -9.88 4.80
CA THR A 101 2.35 -8.81 5.71
C THR A 101 2.46 -7.49 4.95
N THR A 102 1.94 -6.41 5.49
CA THR A 102 2.16 -5.06 4.92
C THR A 102 2.79 -4.20 5.99
N THR A 103 3.94 -3.60 5.69
CA THR A 103 4.59 -2.63 6.58
C THR A 103 4.62 -1.27 5.90
N VAL A 104 4.54 -0.24 6.73
CA VAL A 104 4.44 1.14 6.29
C VAL A 104 5.78 1.83 6.56
N SER A 105 6.48 2.22 5.50
CA SER A 105 7.67 3.06 5.61
C SER A 105 7.27 4.54 5.43
N VAL A 106 7.24 5.29 6.53
CA VAL A 106 7.03 6.75 6.46
C VAL A 106 8.37 7.42 6.16
N THR A 107 8.79 7.45 4.90
CA THR A 107 9.97 8.25 4.52
C THR A 107 9.62 9.74 4.54
N LYS A 108 10.26 10.54 5.39
CA LYS A 108 10.26 12.01 5.28
C LYS A 108 11.08 12.40 4.04
N GLN A 109 10.46 12.54 2.87
CA GLN A 109 11.16 12.91 1.65
C GLN A 109 11.41 14.43 1.59
N ASN A 110 12.67 14.85 1.74
CA ASN A 110 13.12 16.24 1.59
C ASN A 110 13.68 16.57 0.18
N ASN A 111 13.54 15.70 -0.83
CA ASN A 111 14.18 15.90 -2.14
C ASN A 111 13.17 16.13 -3.28
N LEU A 112 13.40 17.22 -4.03
CA LEU A 112 12.52 17.80 -5.05
C LEU A 112 12.38 16.98 -6.35
N GLY A 113 13.04 15.82 -6.45
CA GLY A 113 13.06 14.95 -7.65
C GLY A 113 12.07 13.77 -7.64
N LEU A 114 11.37 13.51 -6.54
CA LEU A 114 10.41 12.40 -6.40
C LEU A 114 8.96 12.91 -6.31
N ARG A 115 8.64 13.96 -7.07
CA ARG A 115 7.39 14.72 -6.98
C ARG A 115 6.11 13.97 -7.41
N LEU A 116 6.17 12.69 -7.83
CA LEU A 116 5.00 11.96 -8.35
C LEU A 116 4.58 10.68 -7.61
N ALA A 117 5.24 10.23 -6.55
CA ALA A 117 4.92 8.91 -5.97
C ALA A 117 4.46 8.89 -4.50
N CYS A 118 4.59 9.97 -3.71
CA CYS A 118 4.46 9.82 -2.26
C CYS A 118 4.16 11.11 -1.49
N GLN A 119 3.50 12.11 -2.10
CA GLN A 119 3.71 13.47 -1.61
C GLN A 119 3.14 13.83 -0.24
N LYS A 120 2.28 13.03 0.41
CA LYS A 120 2.02 13.18 1.86
C LYS A 120 1.72 11.84 2.55
N GLY A 121 2.74 10.96 2.59
CA GLY A 121 2.91 10.03 3.70
C GLY A 121 2.79 8.54 3.41
N TRP A 122 2.52 8.10 2.18
CA TRP A 122 2.33 6.67 1.90
C TRP A 122 2.87 6.25 0.54
N CYS A 123 3.82 5.31 0.59
CA CYS A 123 4.33 4.52 -0.52
C CYS A 123 4.02 3.06 -0.16
N HIS A 124 3.22 2.38 -0.97
CA HIS A 124 2.66 1.08 -0.61
C HIS A 124 3.66 -0.05 -0.88
N GLU A 125 4.40 -0.48 0.14
CA GLU A 125 5.25 -1.68 0.06
C GLU A 125 4.51 -2.87 0.70
N LYS A 126 3.93 -3.75 -0.13
CA LYS A 126 3.29 -4.98 0.33
C LYS A 126 4.29 -6.12 0.38
N TYR A 127 4.54 -6.65 1.57
CA TYR A 127 5.35 -7.84 1.75
C TYR A 127 4.46 -9.09 1.76
N LEU A 128 4.14 -9.62 0.58
CA LEU A 128 3.37 -10.87 0.44
C LEU A 128 4.23 -12.08 0.84
N THR A 129 4.53 -12.24 2.13
CA THR A 129 5.11 -13.47 2.66
C THR A 129 4.18 -14.63 2.34
N GLY A 130 4.70 -15.65 1.63
CA GLY A 130 3.99 -16.90 1.41
C GLY A 130 4.57 -17.90 2.38
N SER A 131 3.92 -18.14 3.51
CA SER A 131 4.25 -19.31 4.34
C SER A 131 3.59 -20.54 3.72
N GLN A 132 4.42 -21.53 3.37
CA GLN A 132 4.10 -22.95 3.56
C GLN A 132 4.68 -23.36 4.90
#